data_AF-A0A3S4GTC5-F1
#
_entry.id   AF-A0A3S4GTC5-F1
#
_cell.length_a   1.000
_cell.length_b   1.000
_cell.length_c   1.000
_cell.angle_alpha   90.00
_cell.angle_beta   90.00
_cell.angle_gamma   90.00
#
_symmetry.space_group_name_H-M   'P 1'
#
loop_
_entity.id
_entity.type
_entity.pdbx_description
1 polymer ?
#
loop_
_entity_poly.entity_id
_entity_poly.type
_entity_poly.pdbx_seq_one_letter_code
_entity_poly.pdbx_strand_id
1 'polypeptide(L)'
;MKTDDTYLHTVPKYYPHLYGEKEGGGTQVLVLTGVPYEDLDLPKLDDLSTGARSEHVQHTLYKGMILPLAALAGLTVLVRRNSKNDHHDGGDDHES
;
A
#
# COMPACT_ATOMS: atom_id res chain seq x y z
N MET A 1 40.65 -20.47 -54.85
CA MET A 1 40.99 -19.57 -53.72
C MET A 1 39.96 -19.81 -52.64
N LYS A 2 40.38 -20.23 -51.44
CA LYS A 2 39.49 -20.46 -50.30
C LYS A 2 39.61 -19.22 -49.43
N THR A 3 38.56 -18.40 -49.39
CA THR A 3 38.45 -17.22 -48.52
C THR A 3 38.09 -17.71 -47.12
N ASP A 4 39.07 -17.66 -46.22
CA ASP A 4 38.93 -18.14 -44.84
C ASP A 4 38.56 -16.99 -43.90
N ASP A 5 37.42 -16.36 -44.20
CA ASP A 5 36.93 -15.17 -43.48
C ASP A 5 36.19 -15.63 -42.21
N THR A 6 36.94 -16.03 -41.19
CA THR A 6 36.39 -16.37 -39.87
C THR A 6 36.22 -15.11 -39.02
N TYR A 7 34.97 -14.69 -38.82
CA TYR A 7 34.62 -13.57 -37.93
C TYR A 7 34.34 -14.09 -36.52
N LEU A 8 35.30 -13.88 -35.60
CA LEU A 8 35.11 -14.18 -34.19
C LEU A 8 34.37 -13.03 -33.51
N HIS A 9 33.27 -13.35 -32.84
CA HIS A 9 32.53 -12.42 -31.98
C HIS A 9 32.59 -12.88 -30.53
N THR A 10 32.73 -11.93 -29.62
CA THR A 10 32.55 -12.22 -28.19
C THR A 10 31.08 -12.56 -27.94
N VAL A 11 30.82 -13.71 -27.32
CA VAL A 11 29.46 -14.10 -26.94
C VAL A 11 28.95 -13.11 -25.86
N PRO A 12 27.79 -12.47 -26.05
CA PRO A 12 27.23 -11.57 -25.06
C PRO A 12 26.88 -12.34 -23.78
N LYS A 13 27.06 -11.69 -22.62
CA LYS A 13 26.67 -12.28 -21.34
C LYS A 13 25.16 -12.33 -21.24
N TYR A 14 24.63 -13.46 -20.80
CA TYR A 14 23.21 -13.59 -20.48
C TYR A 14 22.87 -12.70 -19.28
N TYR A 15 21.76 -11.97 -19.38
CA TYR A 15 21.19 -11.20 -18.29
C TYR A 15 20.07 -12.05 -17.65
N PRO A 16 20.29 -12.66 -16.48
CA PRO A 16 19.38 -13.65 -15.91
C PRO A 16 18.23 -12.99 -15.14
N HIS A 17 17.43 -12.19 -15.85
CA HIS A 17 16.29 -11.49 -15.26
C HIS A 17 15.12 -11.45 -16.25
N LEU A 18 13.92 -11.70 -15.73
CA LEU A 18 12.67 -11.66 -16.47
C LEU A 18 11.79 -10.57 -15.87
N TYR A 19 11.74 -9.43 -16.54
CA TYR A 19 11.02 -8.29 -16.01
C TYR A 19 9.51 -8.55 -16.04
N GLY A 20 8.84 -8.23 -14.93
CA GLY A 20 7.42 -8.47 -14.72
C GLY A 20 7.13 -9.75 -13.95
N GLU A 21 8.13 -10.57 -13.62
CA GLU A 21 7.95 -11.77 -12.78
C GLU A 21 7.68 -11.38 -11.32
N LYS A 22 8.37 -10.36 -10.80
CA LYS A 22 8.24 -9.88 -9.42
C LYS A 22 7.76 -8.44 -9.34
N GLU A 23 8.13 -7.65 -10.33
CA GLU A 23 7.90 -6.22 -10.40
C GLU A 23 6.41 -5.90 -10.20
N GLY A 24 6.11 -5.07 -9.20
CA GLY A 24 4.75 -4.65 -8.87
C GLY A 24 3.86 -5.75 -8.30
N GLY A 25 4.41 -6.80 -7.70
CA GLY A 25 3.65 -7.98 -7.24
C GLY A 25 3.46 -9.05 -8.31
N GLY A 26 4.23 -8.98 -9.40
CA GLY A 26 4.07 -9.80 -10.58
C GLY A 26 3.06 -9.20 -11.55
N THR A 27 3.37 -9.31 -12.84
CA THR A 27 2.58 -8.76 -13.94
C THR A 27 2.08 -9.88 -14.86
N GLN A 28 1.14 -9.56 -15.73
CA GLN A 28 0.65 -10.51 -16.75
C GLN A 28 1.49 -10.49 -18.03
N VAL A 29 2.43 -9.55 -18.16
CA VAL A 29 3.25 -9.36 -19.35
C VAL A 29 4.72 -9.48 -18.95
N LEU A 30 5.39 -10.48 -19.50
CA LEU A 30 6.80 -10.75 -19.20
C LEU A 30 7.67 -10.20 -20.32
N VAL A 31 8.76 -9.52 -19.94
CA VAL A 31 9.73 -8.97 -20.90
C VAL A 31 11.07 -9.67 -20.71
N LEU A 32 11.56 -10.29 -21.78
CA LEU A 32 12.87 -10.95 -21.84
C LEU A 32 13.83 -10.10 -22.68
N THR A 33 14.97 -9.74 -22.09
CA THR A 33 15.93 -8.78 -22.67
C THR A 33 17.35 -9.33 -22.63
N GLY A 34 18.17 -8.93 -23.61
CA GLY A 34 19.61 -9.23 -23.62
C GLY A 34 20.47 -8.20 -22.88
N VAL A 35 19.85 -7.12 -22.40
CA VAL A 35 20.46 -5.99 -21.70
C VAL A 35 19.65 -5.69 -20.43
N PRO A 36 20.21 -4.98 -19.44
CA PRO A 36 19.44 -4.50 -18.30
C PRO A 36 18.13 -3.81 -18.71
N TYR A 37 17.04 -4.05 -17.98
CA TYR A 37 15.72 -3.55 -18.35
C TYR A 37 15.64 -2.01 -18.26
N GLU A 38 16.49 -1.40 -17.45
CA GLU A 38 16.63 0.05 -17.30
C GLU A 38 17.08 0.71 -18.60
N ASP A 39 17.81 0.00 -19.47
CA ASP A 39 18.21 0.49 -20.79
C ASP A 39 17.02 0.57 -21.76
N LEU A 40 15.91 -0.10 -21.44
CA LEU A 40 14.65 -0.03 -22.18
C LEU A 40 13.65 0.99 -21.59
N ASP A 41 14.10 1.82 -20.65
CA ASP A 41 13.27 2.78 -19.93
C ASP A 41 12.10 2.14 -19.14
N LEU A 42 12.28 0.86 -18.76
CA LEU A 42 11.33 0.17 -17.90
C LEU A 42 11.53 0.63 -16.45
N PRO A 43 10.45 0.97 -15.72
CA PRO A 43 10.56 1.52 -14.37
C PRO A 43 11.00 0.45 -13.39
N LYS A 44 11.79 0.84 -12.38
CA LYS A 44 12.05 -0.03 -11.24
C LYS A 44 10.81 -0.10 -10.35
N LEU A 45 10.30 -1.31 -10.10
CA LEU A 45 9.15 -1.56 -9.25
C LEU A 45 9.55 -2.44 -8.06
N ASP A 46 8.89 -2.24 -6.93
CA ASP A 46 9.02 -3.13 -5.77
C ASP A 46 8.36 -4.48 -6.06
N ASP A 47 8.83 -5.54 -5.41
CA ASP A 47 8.21 -6.88 -5.45
C ASP A 47 6.77 -6.90 -4.88
N LEU A 48 6.41 -5.91 -4.06
CA LEU A 48 5.08 -5.78 -3.48
C LEU A 48 4.23 -4.86 -4.35
N SER A 49 3.03 -5.33 -4.72
CA SER A 49 2.09 -4.49 -5.46
C SER A 49 1.63 -3.28 -4.65
N THR A 50 1.40 -2.16 -5.32
CA THR A 50 0.81 -0.96 -4.72
C THR A 50 -0.56 -1.25 -4.10
N GLY A 51 -1.31 -2.19 -4.69
CA GLY A 51 -2.58 -2.68 -4.14
C GLY A 51 -2.41 -3.39 -2.80
N ALA A 52 -1.46 -4.34 -2.71
CA ALA A 52 -1.17 -5.06 -1.47
C ALA A 52 -0.67 -4.13 -0.35
N ARG A 53 0.11 -3.08 -0.69
CA ARG A 53 0.47 -2.03 0.28
C ARG A 53 -0.76 -1.29 0.81
N SER A 54 -1.72 -0.97 -0.06
CA SER A 54 -2.94 -0.23 0.31
C SER A 54 -3.88 -1.06 1.18
N GLU A 55 -3.98 -2.37 0.90
CA GLU A 55 -4.71 -3.34 1.71
C GLU A 55 -4.25 -3.29 3.18
N HIS A 56 -2.93 -3.24 3.42
CA HIS A 56 -2.40 -3.22 4.79
C HIS A 56 -2.81 -1.96 5.58
N VAL A 57 -2.86 -0.80 4.92
CA VAL A 57 -3.26 0.46 5.56
C VAL A 57 -4.74 0.46 5.90
N GLN A 58 -5.59 0.03 4.96
CA GLN A 58 -7.04 0.04 5.14
C GLN A 58 -7.49 -1.05 6.13
N HIS A 59 -6.86 -2.22 6.14
CA HIS A 59 -7.21 -3.29 7.07
C HIS A 59 -6.70 -3.07 8.49
N THR A 60 -5.64 -2.30 8.73
CA THR A 60 -5.09 -2.11 10.08
C THR A 60 -5.86 -1.06 10.87
N LEU A 61 -6.22 0.06 10.22
CA LEU A 61 -6.93 1.17 10.89
C LEU A 61 -8.36 0.80 11.31
N TYR A 62 -9.02 -0.08 10.54
CA TYR A 62 -10.36 -0.61 10.85
C TYR A 62 -10.36 -2.02 11.43
N LYS A 63 -9.20 -2.69 11.56
CA LYS A 63 -9.14 -4.04 12.16
C LYS A 63 -9.67 -4.00 13.59
N GLY A 64 -10.64 -4.86 13.88
CA GLY A 64 -11.22 -4.98 15.22
C GLY A 64 -12.09 -3.79 15.64
N MET A 65 -12.47 -2.90 14.72
CA MET A 65 -13.35 -1.74 14.98
C MET A 65 -12.85 -0.75 16.04
N ILE A 66 -11.55 -0.74 16.36
CA ILE A 66 -11.00 0.11 17.42
C ILE A 66 -11.29 1.59 17.15
N LEU A 67 -10.97 2.09 15.95
CA LEU A 67 -11.17 3.50 15.60
C LEU A 67 -12.66 3.90 15.62
N PRO A 68 -13.59 3.18 14.94
CA PRO A 68 -15.02 3.52 15.03
C PRO A 68 -15.60 3.43 16.44
N LEU A 69 -15.20 2.43 17.24
CA LEU A 69 -15.67 2.31 18.63
C LEU A 69 -15.13 3.43 19.52
N ALA A 70 -13.86 3.81 19.37
CA ALA A 70 -13.28 4.92 20.11
C ALA A 70 -13.96 6.25 19.76
N ALA A 71 -14.22 6.50 18.47
CA ALA A 71 -14.95 7.68 18.02
C ALA A 71 -16.37 7.73 18.60
N LEU A 72 -17.11 6.61 18.51
CA LEU A 72 -18.47 6.51 19.06
C LEU A 72 -18.50 6.70 20.59
N ALA A 73 -17.55 6.09 21.31
CA ALA A 73 -17.41 6.28 22.75
C ALA A 73 -17.12 7.75 23.11
N GLY A 74 -16.19 8.39 22.38
CA GLY A 74 -15.88 9.81 22.56
C GLY A 74 -17.08 10.73 22.34
N LEU A 75 -17.82 10.53 21.25
CA LEU A 75 -19.06 11.28 20.96
C LEU A 75 -20.13 11.06 22.03
N THR A 76 -20.32 9.81 22.49
CA THR A 76 -21.30 9.48 23.54
C THR A 76 -20.98 10.19 24.86
N VAL A 77 -19.69 10.24 25.24
CA VAL A 77 -19.24 10.95 26.45
C VAL A 77 -19.45 12.45 26.34
N LEU A 78 -19.15 13.05 25.17
CA LEU A 78 -19.38 14.47 24.92
C LEU A 78 -20.86 14.84 25.04
N VAL A 79 -21.75 14.08 24.40
CA VAL A 79 -23.20 14.28 24.47
C VAL A 79 -23.69 14.18 25.92
N ARG A 80 -23.29 13.14 26.66
CA ARG A 80 -23.72 12.93 28.04
C ARG A 80 -23.25 14.04 28.98
N ARG A 81 -22.04 14.56 28.78
CA ARG A 81 -21.52 15.70 29.56
C ARG A 81 -22.26 16.99 29.24
N ASN A 82 -22.56 17.23 27.97
CA ASN A 82 -23.32 18.40 27.56
C ASN A 82 -24.73 18.38 28.15
N SER A 83 -25.47 17.27 28.00
CA SER A 83 -26.84 17.15 28.51
C SER A 83 -26.95 17.11 30.04
N LYS A 84 -25.88 16.76 30.77
CA LYS A 84 -25.90 16.75 32.24
C LYS A 84 -25.59 18.13 32.85
N ASN A 85 -24.94 19.00 32.10
CA ASN A 85 -24.74 20.40 32.50
C ASN A 85 -26.01 21.25 32.35
N ASP A 86 -27.03 20.76 31.63
CA ASP A 86 -28.34 21.40 31.52
C ASP A 86 -29.28 21.06 32.71
N HIS A 87 -28.88 20.16 33.61
CA HIS A 87 -29.63 19.84 34.84
C HIS A 87 -28.94 20.45 36.06
N HIS A 88 -28.87 21.77 36.11
CA HIS A 88 -28.59 22.52 37.33
C HIS A 88 -29.20 23.93 37.20
N ASP A 89 -30.52 23.99 37.07
CA ASP A 89 -31.28 25.16 37.49
C ASP A 89 -32.74 24.79 37.76
N GLY A 90 -33.25 25.22 38.92
CA GLY A 90 -34.50 24.79 39.53
C GLY A 90 -34.21 24.00 40.79
N GLY A 91 -33.66 24.61 41.84
CA GLY A 91 -34.29 25.74 42.51
C GLY A 91 -35.04 25.17 43.71
N ASP A 92 -34.63 25.61 44.89
CA ASP A 92 -35.00 25.12 46.21
C ASP A 92 -36.49 25.37 46.54
N ASP A 93 -36.82 25.13 47.81
CA ASP A 93 -37.98 25.68 48.55
C ASP A 93 -39.41 25.27 48.15
N HIS A 94 -39.98 24.30 48.89
CA HIS A 94 -40.92 24.65 49.95
C HIS A 94 -41.32 23.44 50.83
N GLU A 95 -41.00 23.58 52.12
CA GLU A 95 -41.55 22.90 53.29
C GLU A 95 -42.98 23.39 53.57
N SER A 96 -43.95 22.48 53.76
CA SER A 96 -45.12 22.54 54.66
C SER A 96 -45.97 21.28 54.54
#